data_AF-A0A962PJX2-F1
#
_entry.id   AF-A0A962PJX2-F1
#
_cell.length_a   1.000
_cell.length_b   1.000
_cell.length_c   1.000
_cell.angle_alpha   90.00
_cell.angle_beta   90.00
_cell.angle_gamma   90.00
#
_symmetry.space_group_name_H-M   'P 1'
#
loop_
_entity.id
_entity.type
_entity.pdbx_description
1 polymer ?
#
loop_
_entity_poly.entity_id
_entity_poly.type
_entity_poly.pdbx_seq_one_letter_code
_entity_poly.pdbx_strand_id
1 'polypeptide(L)'
;MAEEQEIFGFEYFMVGVVPVAAPLNSQGDIVGTMTPSKKTGKLEIDMRFFLAVHDEGYDVVRLEKDAFEEACEKYYAGETR
;
A
#
# COMPACT_ATOMS: atom_id res chain seq x y z
N MET A 1 -8.10 -10.35 23.65
CA MET A 1 -8.03 -11.28 22.51
C MET A 1 -8.22 -10.42 21.28
N ALA A 2 -7.18 -10.25 20.46
CA ALA A 2 -7.30 -9.51 19.21
C ALA A 2 -7.95 -10.46 18.21
N GLU A 3 -9.16 -10.14 17.73
CA GLU A 3 -9.77 -10.87 16.62
C GLU A 3 -8.82 -10.75 15.42
N GLU A 4 -8.41 -11.88 14.85
CA GLU A 4 -7.71 -11.90 13.56
C GLU A 4 -8.68 -11.32 12.53
N GLN A 5 -8.46 -10.07 12.10
CA GLN A 5 -9.16 -9.53 10.95
C GLN A 5 -8.68 -10.30 9.72
N GLU A 6 -9.56 -11.13 9.18
CA GLU A 6 -9.29 -11.94 8.00
C GLU A 6 -9.25 -11.02 6.76
N ILE A 7 -8.17 -11.11 5.98
CA ILE A 7 -7.95 -10.29 4.78
C ILE A 7 -8.49 -11.06 3.57
N PHE A 8 -9.43 -10.45 2.84
CA PHE A 8 -10.13 -11.08 1.71
C PHE A 8 -9.59 -10.63 0.35
N GLY A 9 -8.79 -9.57 0.31
CA GLY A 9 -8.20 -9.06 -0.92
C GLY A 9 -7.27 -7.89 -0.67
N PHE A 10 -6.75 -7.34 -1.78
CA PHE A 10 -5.89 -6.16 -1.78
C PHE A 10 -6.27 -5.25 -2.94
N GLU A 11 -6.23 -3.94 -2.70
CA GLU A 11 -6.13 -2.93 -3.75
C GLU A 11 -4.72 -2.32 -3.76
N TYR A 12 -4.27 -1.87 -4.94
CA TYR A 12 -2.92 -1.36 -5.14
C TYR A 12 -2.96 0.06 -5.67
N PHE A 13 -2.07 0.90 -5.14
CA PHE A 13 -2.02 2.32 -5.45
C PHE A 13 -0.59 2.82 -5.56
N MET A 14 -0.41 3.93 -6.28
CA MET A 14 0.71 4.85 -6.10
C MET A 14 0.21 6.06 -5.35
N VAL A 15 0.91 6.43 -4.29
CA VAL A 15 0.69 7.67 -3.54
C VAL A 15 1.96 8.50 -3.68
N GLY A 16 1.91 9.54 -4.52
CA GLY A 16 3.11 10.23 -4.99
C GLY A 16 4.08 9.23 -5.64
N VAL A 17 5.21 8.97 -4.98
CA VAL A 17 6.27 8.04 -5.46
C VAL A 17 6.33 6.71 -4.70
N VAL A 18 5.39 6.47 -3.78
CA VAL A 18 5.38 5.28 -2.91
C VAL A 18 4.25 4.35 -3.37
N PRO A 19 4.54 3.09 -3.74
CA PRO A 19 3.48 2.13 -3.99
C PRO A 19 2.89 1.66 -2.65
N VAL A 20 1.57 1.54 -2.59
CA VAL A 20 0.81 1.17 -1.38
C VAL A 20 -0.14 0.03 -1.70
N ALA A 21 -0.16 -1.00 -0.87
CA ALA A 21 -1.16 -2.06 -0.89
C ALA A 21 -2.16 -1.85 0.25
N ALA A 22 -3.45 -1.92 -0.04
CA ALA A 22 -4.54 -1.73 0.90
C ALA A 22 -5.28 -3.06 1.09
N PRO A 23 -5.08 -3.79 2.20
CA PRO A 23 -5.88 -4.97 2.52
C PRO A 23 -7.36 -4.63 2.67
N LEU A 24 -8.21 -5.53 2.17
CA LEU A 24 -9.66 -5.42 2.23
C LEU A 24 -10.26 -6.47 3.19
N ASN A 25 -11.30 -6.07 3.92
CA ASN A 25 -12.16 -7.02 4.63
C ASN A 25 -13.14 -7.72 3.67
N SER A 26 -14.01 -8.58 4.22
CA SER A 26 -15.04 -9.32 3.45
C SER A 26 -16.10 -8.43 2.80
N GLN A 27 -16.21 -7.18 3.23
CA GLN A 27 -17.15 -6.18 2.70
C GLN A 27 -16.51 -5.33 1.59
N GLY A 28 -15.21 -5.48 1.36
CA GLY A 28 -14.45 -4.69 0.38
C GLY A 28 -13.95 -3.35 0.94
N ASP A 29 -14.05 -3.13 2.25
CA ASP A 29 -13.52 -1.92 2.89
C ASP A 29 -12.03 -2.05 3.17
N ILE A 30 -11.30 -0.95 3.01
CA ILE A 30 -9.88 -0.88 3.36
C ILE A 30 -9.72 -0.89 4.88
N VAL A 31 -8.97 -1.85 5.40
CA VAL A 31 -8.71 -2.01 6.84
C VAL A 31 -7.29 -1.58 7.27
N GLY A 32 -6.48 -1.14 6.33
CA GLY A 32 -5.15 -0.58 6.59
C GLY A 32 -4.38 -0.32 5.31
N THR A 33 -3.11 0.08 5.45
CA THR A 33 -2.16 0.25 4.34
C THR A 33 -0.84 -0.43 4.63
N MET A 34 -0.24 -0.96 3.58
CA MET A 34 1.08 -1.56 3.59
C MET A 34 1.95 -0.87 2.55
N THR A 35 3.20 -0.57 2.90
CA THR A 35 4.17 0.07 1.99
C THR A 35 5.44 -0.78 1.92
N PRO A 36 6.17 -0.76 0.80
CA PRO A 36 7.44 -1.44 0.68
C PRO A 36 8.50 -0.82 1.60
N SER A 37 9.15 -1.65 2.41
CA SER A 37 10.26 -1.24 3.24
C SER A 37 11.57 -1.38 2.49
N LYS A 38 12.28 -0.27 2.24
CA LYS A 38 13.62 -0.28 1.62
C LYS A 38 14.66 -1.05 2.44
N LYS A 39 14.40 -1.29 3.74
CA LYS A 39 15.31 -2.02 4.63
C LYS A 39 15.16 -3.54 4.49
N THR A 40 13.94 -4.03 4.32
CA THR A 40 13.63 -5.46 4.37
C THR A 40 13.23 -6.03 3.01
N GLY A 41 12.91 -5.19 2.03
CA GLY A 41 12.41 -5.60 0.72
C GLY A 41 11.00 -6.19 0.76
N LYS A 42 10.25 -5.99 1.86
CA LYS A 42 8.92 -6.54 2.08
C LYS A 42 7.90 -5.43 2.30
N LEU A 43 6.63 -5.75 2.07
CA LEU A 43 5.52 -4.88 2.47
C LEU A 43 5.37 -4.92 3.99
N GLU A 44 5.38 -3.75 4.61
CA GLU A 44 5.18 -3.57 6.04
C GLU A 44 3.93 -2.70 6.27
N ILE A 45 3.16 -3.03 7.31
CA ILE A 45 1.99 -2.24 7.69
C ILE A 45 2.47 -0.86 8.14
N ASP A 46 2.04 0.21 7.47
CA ASP A 46 2.26 1.59 7.91
C ASP A 46 0.92 2.29 8.07
N MET A 47 0.42 2.33 9.30
CA MET A 47 -0.84 2.98 9.67
C MET A 47 -0.81 4.51 9.52
N ARG A 48 0.38 5.14 9.51
CA ARG A 48 0.48 6.60 9.36
C ARG A 48 0.12 7.03 7.95
N PHE A 49 0.45 6.19 6.98
CA PHE A 49 0.16 6.43 5.57
C PHE A 49 -1.35 6.38 5.27
N PHE A 50 -2.09 5.47 5.93
CA PHE A 50 -3.55 5.36 5.80
C PHE A 50 -4.28 6.68 6.09
N LEU A 51 -3.87 7.41 7.14
CA LEU A 51 -4.49 8.68 7.52
C LEU A 51 -4.04 9.84 6.62
N ALA A 52 -2.76 9.89 6.24
CA ALA A 52 -2.21 10.96 5.42
C ALA A 52 -2.77 10.99 3.99
N VAL A 53 -3.00 9.81 3.38
CA VAL A 53 -3.58 9.68 2.04
C VAL A 53 -5.00 10.25 1.98
N HIS A 54 -5.76 10.14 3.07
CA HIS A 54 -7.17 10.53 3.12
C HIS A 54 -7.37 12.03 3.38
N ASP A 55 -6.42 12.69 4.07
CA ASP A 55 -6.57 14.08 4.53
C ASP A 55 -5.69 15.10 3.78
N GLU A 56 -4.52 14.72 3.23
CA GLU A 56 -3.53 15.69 2.75
C GLU A 56 -3.53 15.92 1.22
N GLY A 57 -4.40 15.25 0.45
CA GLY A 57 -4.53 15.51 -0.99
C GLY A 57 -3.34 15.04 -1.83
N TYR A 58 -2.70 13.93 -1.43
CA TYR A 58 -1.70 13.27 -2.29
C TYR A 58 -2.34 12.79 -3.59
N ASP A 59 -1.60 12.88 -4.70
CA ASP A 59 -2.00 12.25 -5.95
C ASP A 59 -2.00 10.73 -5.78
N VAL A 60 -3.21 10.15 -5.75
CA VAL A 60 -3.43 8.71 -5.65
C VAL A 60 -3.81 8.17 -7.02
N VAL A 61 -3.01 7.23 -7.53
CA VAL A 61 -3.29 6.52 -8.78
C VAL A 61 -3.49 5.05 -8.47
N ARG A 62 -4.64 4.49 -8.85
CA ARG A 62 -4.90 3.06 -8.71
C ARG A 62 -4.06 2.27 -9.72
N LEU A 63 -3.47 1.17 -9.27
CA LEU A 63 -2.67 0.27 -10.08
C LEU A 63 -3.31 -1.12 -10.18
N GLU A 64 -3.05 -1.78 -11.30
CA GLU A 64 -3.15 -3.24 -11.41
C GLU A 64 -2.00 -3.90 -10.65
N LYS A 65 -2.17 -5.17 -10.26
CA LYS A 65 -1.19 -5.91 -9.46
C LYS A 65 0.21 -5.95 -10.11
N ASP A 66 0.30 -6.26 -11.40
CA ASP A 66 1.58 -6.37 -12.11
C ASP A 66 2.34 -5.03 -12.14
N ALA A 67 1.60 -3.93 -12.36
CA ALA A 67 2.17 -2.59 -12.33
C ALA A 67 2.65 -2.19 -10.93
N PHE A 68 1.96 -2.66 -9.88
CA PHE A 68 2.38 -2.46 -8.50
C PHE A 68 3.66 -3.22 -8.15
N GLU A 69 3.81 -4.46 -8.62
CA GLU A 69 5.04 -5.24 -8.42
C GLU A 69 6.24 -4.54 -9.09
N GLU A 70 6.08 -4.07 -10.33
CA GLU A 70 7.12 -3.28 -11.03
C GLU A 70 7.45 -1.98 -10.28
N ALA A 71 6.43 -1.28 -9.77
CA ALA A 71 6.62 -0.06 -8.99
C ALA A 71 7.39 -0.33 -7.69
N CYS A 72 7.14 -1.47 -7.03
CA CYS A 72 7.89 -1.88 -5.84
C CYS A 72 9.36 -2.13 -6.18
N GLU A 73 9.66 -2.84 -7.27
CA GLU A 73 11.03 -3.06 -7.73
C GLU A 73 11.79 -1.75 -7.96
N LYS A 74 11.17 -0.80 -8.68
CA LYS A 74 11.72 0.55 -8.89
C LYS A 74 11.93 1.31 -7.58
N TYR A 75 10.97 1.20 -6.65
CA TYR A 75 11.05 1.85 -5.35
C TYR A 75 12.22 1.31 -4.51
N TYR A 76 12.44 -0.01 -4.51
CA TYR A 76 13.57 -0.66 -3.84
C TYR A 76 14.92 -0.28 -4.46
N ALA A 77 14.98 -0.18 -5.79
CA ALA A 77 16.17 0.28 -6.51
C ALA A 77 16.48 1.77 -6.28
N GLY A 78 15.53 2.55 -5.75
CA GLY A 78 15.66 3.99 -5.56
C GLY A 78 15.46 4.78 -6.85
N GLU A 79 14.82 4.18 -7.85
CA GLU A 79 14.58 4.77 -9.18
C GLU A 79 13.29 5.60 -9.24
N THR A 80 12.50 5.64 -8.16
CA THR A 80 11.32 6.49 -8.06
C THR A 80 11.74 7.95 -7.88
N ARG A 81 11.66 8.74 -8.96
CA ARG A 81 11.97 10.18 -9.02
C ARG A 81 10.72 11.04 -8.89
#